data_AF-A0A376W269-F1
#
_entry.id   AF-A0A376W269-F1
#
_cell.length_a   1.000
_cell.length_b   1.000
_cell.length_c   1.000
_cell.angle_alpha   90.00
_cell.angle_beta   90.00
_cell.angle_gamma   90.00
#
_symmetry.space_group_name_H-M   'P 1'
#
loop_
_entity.id
_entity.type
_entity.pdbx_description
1 polymer ?
#
loop_
_entity_poly.entity_id
_entity_poly.type
_entity_poly.pdbx_seq_one_letter_code
_entity_poly.pdbx_strand_id
1 'polypeptide(L)' 'MPARQVCQNFFRGALAPFHKYRQNALLDATIALINGASLTLTSIGRYLPGNAQVKNKIKRVDRLLGNESLHHDIP' A
#
# COMPACT_ATOMS: atom_id res chain seq x y z
N MET A 1 -17.99 1.28 -7.45
CA MET A 1 -16.79 1.81 -8.12
C MET A 1 -15.57 1.06 -7.61
N PRO A 2 -14.64 0.59 -8.46
CA PRO A 2 -13.44 -0.07 -7.98
C PRO A 2 -12.52 0.97 -7.31
N ALA A 3 -12.48 1.00 -5.98
CA ALA A 3 -11.69 1.95 -5.17
C ALA A 3 -10.23 2.08 -5.67
N ARG A 4 -9.67 0.99 -6.17
CA ARG A 4 -8.34 0.93 -6.80
C ARG A 4 -8.17 1.90 -7.97
N GLN A 5 -9.11 1.98 -8.90
CA GLN A 5 -9.00 2.89 -10.06
C GLN A 5 -9.10 4.35 -9.63
N VAL A 6 -9.94 4.66 -8.65
CA VAL A 6 -10.08 6.01 -8.10
C VAL A 6 -8.78 6.44 -7.43
N CYS A 7 -8.23 5.62 -6.53
CA CYS A 7 -6.94 5.89 -5.90
C CYS A 7 -5.81 6.00 -6.93
N GLN A 8 -5.76 5.11 -7.92
CA GLN A 8 -4.71 5.13 -8.94
C GLN A 8 -4.77 6.40 -9.80
N ASN A 9 -5.96 6.90 -10.13
CA ASN A 9 -6.11 8.14 -10.89
C ASN A 9 -5.76 9.36 -10.03
N PHE A 10 -6.22 9.40 -8.77
CA PHE A 10 -6.00 10.52 -7.86
C PHE A 10 -4.53 10.68 -7.48
N PHE A 11 -3.87 9.56 -7.15
CA PHE A 11 -2.47 9.55 -6.75
C PHE A 11 -1.49 9.49 -7.93
N ARG A 12 -1.97 9.47 -9.19
CA ARG A 12 -1.12 9.30 -10.37
C ARG A 12 0.01 10.33 -10.46
N GLY A 13 -0.30 11.60 -10.18
CA GLY A 13 0.67 12.69 -10.22
C GLY A 13 1.66 12.62 -9.05
N ALA A 14 1.17 12.40 -7.84
CA ALA A 14 1.99 12.32 -6.64
C ALA A 14 2.91 11.08 -6.60
N LEU A 15 2.46 9.96 -7.15
CA LEU A 15 3.21 8.70 -7.19
C LEU A 15 4.12 8.56 -8.41
N ALA A 16 4.01 9.44 -9.42
CA ALA A 16 4.80 9.40 -10.64
C ALA A 16 6.32 9.24 -10.42
N PRO A 17 6.98 9.91 -9.45
CA PRO A 17 8.42 9.76 -9.23
C PRO A 17 8.79 8.44 -8.54
N PHE A 18 7.84 7.75 -7.90
CA PHE A 18 8.15 6.55 -7.11
C PHE A 18 8.32 5.32 -8.00
N HIS A 19 9.17 4.39 -7.57
CA HIS A 19 9.31 3.10 -8.24
C HIS A 19 7.96 2.33 -8.25
N LYS A 20 7.63 1.67 -9.36
CA LYS A 20 6.34 0.98 -9.59
C LYS A 20 5.94 0.03 -8.44
N TYR A 21 6.90 -0.67 -7.86
CA TYR A 21 6.64 -1.55 -6.71
C TYR A 21 6.16 -0.78 -5.47
N ARG A 22 6.75 0.38 -5.18
CA ARG A 22 6.38 1.25 -4.06
C ARG A 22 4.98 1.84 -4.27
N GLN A 23 4.69 2.31 -5.48
CA GLN A 23 3.36 2.79 -5.85
C GLN A 23 2.28 1.72 -5.59
N ASN A 24 2.52 0.48 -6.05
CA ASN A 24 1.59 -0.61 -5.85
C ASN A 24 1.41 -0.97 -4.38
N ALA A 25 2.49 -0.96 -3.58
CA ALA A 25 2.40 -1.24 -2.15
C ALA A 25 1.60 -0.17 -1.39
N LEU A 26 1.79 1.12 -1.73
CA LEU A 26 0.98 2.22 -1.21
C LEU A 26 -0.50 2.08 -1.60
N LEU A 27 -0.78 1.86 -2.88
CA LEU A 27 -2.15 1.68 -3.36
C LEU A 27 -2.83 0.48 -2.68
N ASP A 28 -2.15 -0.65 -2.54
CA ASP A 28 -2.69 -1.83 -1.88
C ASP A 28 -3.00 -1.57 -0.40
N ALA A 29 -2.15 -0.81 0.31
CA ALA A 29 -2.40 -0.41 1.68
C ALA A 29 -3.61 0.54 1.80
N THR A 30 -3.73 1.53 0.91
CA THR A 30 -4.87 2.45 0.87
C THR A 30 -6.17 1.71 0.58
N ILE A 31 -6.16 0.76 -0.36
CA ILE A 31 -7.33 -0.06 -0.66
C ILE A 31 -7.73 -0.93 0.54
N ALA A 32 -6.75 -1.50 1.26
CA ALA A 32 -7.04 -2.25 2.48
C ALA A 32 -7.77 -1.38 3.52
N LEU A 33 -7.33 -0.14 3.71
CA LEU A 33 -7.99 0.82 4.61
C LEU A 33 -9.41 1.18 4.14
N ILE A 34 -9.60 1.45 2.85
CA ILE A 34 -10.94 1.72 2.27
C ILE A 34 -11.88 0.53 2.47
N ASN A 35 -11.35 -0.69 2.40
CA ASN A 35 -12.12 -1.92 2.62
C ASN A 35 -12.37 -2.24 4.11
N GLY A 36 -12.02 -1.33 5.03
CA GLY A 36 -12.32 -1.47 6.45
C GLY A 36 -11.18 -2.00 7.31
N ALA A 37 -9.95 -2.09 6.78
CA ALA A 37 -8.80 -2.32 7.63
C ALA A 37 -8.61 -1.15 8.60
N SER A 38 -8.24 -1.46 9.84
CA SER A 38 -7.74 -0.44 10.77
C SER A 38 -6.34 0.02 10.32
N LEU A 39 -5.97 1.25 10.69
CA LEU A 39 -4.63 1.81 10.43
C LEU A 39 -3.57 1.19 11.35
N THR A 40 -3.41 -0.13 11.28
CA THR A 40 -2.39 -0.89 11.98
C THR A 40 -1.70 -1.84 11.01
N LEU A 41 -0.39 -2.04 11.20
CA LEU A 41 0.44 -2.91 10.36
C LEU A 41 -0.21 -4.28 10.11
N THR A 42 -0.70 -4.91 11.17
CA THR A 42 -1.27 -6.25 11.10
C THR A 42 -2.66 -6.27 10.46
N SER A 43 -3.49 -5.24 10.67
CA SER A 43 -4.82 -5.16 10.06
C SER A 43 -4.71 -4.97 8.55
N ILE A 44 -3.88 -4.02 8.11
CA ILE A 44 -3.60 -3.79 6.68
C ILE A 44 -3.08 -5.08 6.03
N GLY A 45 -2.10 -5.74 6.65
CA GLY A 45 -1.53 -7.01 6.20
C GLY A 45 -2.56 -8.14 6.00
N ARG A 46 -3.60 -8.21 6.83
CA ARG A 46 -4.66 -9.23 6.71
C ARG A 46 -5.62 -8.92 5.56
N TYR A 47 -5.95 -7.65 5.37
CA TYR A 47 -6.88 -7.17 4.34
C TYR A 47 -6.26 -7.07 2.94
N LEU A 48 -4.94 -7.21 2.82
CA LEU A 48 -4.28 -7.29 1.52
C LEU A 48 -4.79 -8.49 0.71
N PRO A 49 -5.14 -8.30 -0.58
CA PRO A 49 -5.58 -9.38 -1.46
C PRO A 49 -4.44 -10.31 -1.86
N GLY A 50 -4.79 -11.51 -2.32
CA GLY A 50 -3.86 -12.51 -2.89
C GLY A 50 -3.62 -13.74 -2.03
N ASN A 51 -3.05 -14.77 -2.66
CA ASN A 51 -2.89 -16.12 -2.08
C ASN A 51 -1.68 -16.25 -1.13
N ALA A 52 -0.91 -15.19 -0.93
CA ALA A 52 0.22 -15.21 -0.01
C ALA A 52 -0.25 -15.43 1.44
N GLN A 53 0.53 -16.21 2.20
CA GLN A 53 0.29 -16.40 3.63
C GLN A 53 0.16 -15.05 4.35
N VAL A 54 -0.75 -14.96 5.32
CA VAL A 54 -1.01 -13.73 6.09
C VAL A 54 0.27 -13.14 6.68
N LYS A 55 1.17 -13.99 7.21
CA LYS A 55 2.50 -13.58 7.70
C LYS A 55 3.30 -12.81 6.64
N ASN A 56 3.30 -13.28 5.39
CA ASN A 56 4.06 -12.65 4.31
C ASN A 56 3.43 -11.33 3.87
N LYS A 57 2.11 -11.22 3.91
CA LYS A 57 1.39 -9.97 3.65
C LYS A 57 1.67 -8.92 4.73
N ILE A 58 1.69 -9.32 6.00
CA ILE A 58 2.10 -8.44 7.10
C ILE A 58 3.56 -7.98 6.92
N LYS A 59 4.49 -8.89 6.62
CA LYS A 59 5.89 -8.54 6.31
C LYS A 59 6.02 -7.59 5.12
N ARG A 60 5.13 -7.66 4.13
CA ARG A 60 5.11 -6.73 3.00
C ARG A 60 4.74 -5.31 3.44
N VAL A 61 3.74 -5.17 4.32
CA VAL A 61 3.37 -3.86 4.89
C VAL A 61 4.47 -3.35 5.80
N ASP A 62 5.09 -4.21 6.59
CA ASP A 62 6.21 -3.86 7.48
C ASP A 62 7.38 -3.26 6.67
N ARG A 63 7.79 -3.94 5.60
CA ARG A 63 8.81 -3.45 4.66
C ARG A 63 8.39 -2.19 3.91
N LEU A 64 7.09 -1.95 3.72
CA LEU A 64 6.60 -0.71 3.13
C LEU A 64 6.78 0.46 4.10
N LEU A 65 6.42 0.26 5.37
CA LEU A 65 6.56 1.27 6.42
C LEU A 65 8.03 1.55 6.78
N GLY A 66 8.88 0.52 6.70
CA GLY A 66 10.33 0.64 6.86
C GLY A 66 11.09 1.04 5.60
N ASN A 67 10.40 1.48 4.53
CA ASN A 67 11.07 1.83 3.27
C ASN A 67 11.68 3.23 3.35
N GLU A 68 12.95 3.33 3.76
CA GLU A 68 13.65 4.62 3.89
C GLU A 68 13.69 5.42 2.59
N SER A 69 13.82 4.73 1.44
CA SER A 69 13.78 5.41 0.16
C SER A 69 12.43 6.07 -0.13
N LEU A 70 11.33 5.48 0.34
CA LEU A 70 10.01 6.11 0.22
C LEU A 70 9.94 7.39 1.08
N HIS A 71 10.58 7.40 2.25
CA HIS A 71 10.61 8.58 3.11
C HIS A 71 11.48 9.70 2.54
N HIS A 72 12.55 9.36 1.82
CA HIS A 72 13.39 10.33 1.11
C HIS A 72 12.77 10.85 -0.20
N ASP A 73 11.82 10.10 -0.79
CA ASP A 73 11.10 10.54 -1.99
C ASP A 73 9.99 11.57 -1.67
N ILE A 74 9.68 11.80 -0.38
CA ILE A 74 8.74 12.83 0.09
C ILE A 74 9.55 14.08 0.43
N PRO A 75 9.31 15.24 -0.22
CA PRO A 75 10.01 16.49 0.08
C PRO A 75 9.71 17.02 1.49
#